data_AF-A0A413SCU3-F1
#
_entry.id   AF-A0A413SCU3-F1
#
_cell.length_a   1.000
_cell.length_b   1.000
_cell.length_c   1.000
_cell.angle_alpha   90.00
_cell.angle_beta   90.00
_cell.angle_gamma   90.00
#
_symmetry.space_group_name_H-M   'P 1'
#
loop_
_entity.id
_entity.type
_entity.pdbx_description
1 polymer ?
#
loop_
_entity_poly.entity_id
_entity_poly.type
_entity_poly.pdbx_seq_one_letter_code
_entity_poly.pdbx_strand_id
1 'polypeptide(L)'
;MSKDCTIQDVFHRFYSSFESTHSISPAQRKAAYHIMNCKTGAFGVNVSVCEDCGCMSVHYNSCRDRCCPMCQEFPKEKWVDARREDILDAPYFHVVFTVPEELNPIIYSNQKFLYTALYHAASDTLSELAADSKYLGTDIGYICILHTWGSTMNFHPHI
;
A
#
# COMPACT_ATOMS: atom_id res chain seq x y z
N MET A 1 -4.67 -10.83 27.52
CA MET A 1 -4.74 -10.21 26.18
C MET A 1 -4.53 -11.32 25.18
N SER A 2 -5.50 -11.58 24.30
CA SER A 2 -5.33 -12.52 23.19
C SER A 2 -4.02 -12.17 22.46
N LYS A 3 -3.12 -13.15 22.28
CA LYS A 3 -1.95 -12.96 21.43
C LYS A 3 -2.47 -12.99 19.99
N ASP A 4 -2.94 -11.85 19.50
CA ASP A 4 -3.38 -11.73 18.13
C ASP A 4 -2.16 -11.97 17.23
N CYS A 5 -2.29 -12.92 16.30
CA CYS A 5 -1.24 -13.27 15.36
C CYS A 5 -0.92 -12.05 14.48
N THR A 6 0.31 -11.56 14.53
CA THR A 6 0.74 -10.43 13.70
C THR A 6 1.21 -10.91 12.32
N ILE A 7 1.26 -9.99 11.35
CA ILE A 7 1.88 -10.30 10.05
C ILE A 7 3.36 -10.70 10.23
N GLN A 8 4.07 -10.11 11.19
CA GLN A 8 5.44 -10.51 11.51
C GLN A 8 5.53 -11.98 11.95
N ASP A 9 4.58 -12.45 12.78
CA ASP A 9 4.50 -13.85 13.20
C ASP A 9 4.26 -14.80 12.00
N VAL A 10 3.40 -14.40 11.07
CA VAL A 10 3.16 -15.16 9.83
C VAL A 10 4.44 -15.28 9.00
N PHE A 11 5.17 -14.18 8.80
CA PHE A 11 6.44 -14.21 8.07
C PHE A 11 7.46 -15.09 8.77
N HIS A 12 7.64 -14.96 10.09
CA HIS A 12 8.57 -15.81 10.84
C HIS A 12 8.25 -17.30 10.72
N ARG A 13 6.96 -17.67 10.70
CA ARG A 13 6.54 -19.06 10.66
C ARG A 13 6.62 -19.68 9.26
N PHE A 14 6.29 -18.92 8.22
CA PHE A 14 6.03 -19.50 6.89
C PHE A 14 6.99 -19.03 5.79
N TYR A 15 7.72 -17.91 5.97
CA TYR A 15 8.51 -17.32 4.88
C TYR A 15 9.63 -18.24 4.37
N SER A 16 10.32 -18.97 5.25
CA SER A 16 11.39 -19.89 4.85
C SER A 16 10.89 -21.01 3.91
N SER A 17 9.72 -21.59 4.22
CA SER A 17 9.09 -22.59 3.34
C SER A 17 8.57 -22.00 2.04
N PHE A 18 8.12 -20.74 2.06
CA PHE A 18 7.68 -20.04 0.87
C PHE A 18 8.86 -19.74 -0.07
N GLU A 19 9.97 -19.25 0.48
CA GLU A 19 11.20 -18.92 -0.24
C GLU A 19 11.86 -20.15 -0.89
N SER A 20 11.73 -21.34 -0.29
CA SER A 20 12.29 -22.57 -0.86
C SER A 20 11.48 -23.13 -2.03
N THR A 21 10.21 -22.75 -2.16
CA THR A 21 9.28 -23.28 -3.16
C THR A 21 8.93 -22.28 -4.26
N HIS A 22 9.23 -20.98 -4.05
CA HIS A 22 8.87 -19.91 -4.97
C HIS A 22 10.09 -19.05 -5.33
N SER A 23 10.15 -18.62 -6.60
CA SER A 23 11.12 -17.62 -7.02
C SER A 23 10.68 -16.24 -6.52
N ILE A 24 11.52 -15.62 -5.70
CA ILE A 24 11.26 -14.29 -5.14
C ILE A 24 12.23 -13.24 -5.69
N SER A 25 11.72 -12.06 -5.99
CA SER A 25 12.54 -10.93 -6.43
C SER A 25 13.39 -10.38 -5.27
N PRO A 26 14.51 -9.69 -5.57
CA PRO A 26 15.30 -9.01 -4.54
C PRO A 26 14.48 -8.03 -3.69
N ALA A 27 13.49 -7.35 -4.30
CA ALA A 27 12.60 -6.44 -3.60
C ALA A 27 11.69 -7.17 -2.59
N GLN A 28 11.12 -8.32 -2.97
CA GLN A 28 10.32 -9.14 -2.07
C GLN A 28 11.15 -9.70 -0.91
N ARG A 29 12.38 -10.16 -1.20
CA ARG A 29 13.30 -10.66 -0.16
C ARG A 29 13.67 -9.57 0.84
N LYS A 30 13.98 -8.37 0.35
CA LYS A 30 14.25 -7.19 1.20
C LYS A 30 13.05 -6.86 2.09
N ALA A 31 11.84 -6.80 1.52
CA ALA A 31 10.62 -6.51 2.28
C ALA A 31 10.37 -7.56 3.37
N ALA A 32 10.52 -8.85 3.06
CA ALA A 32 10.37 -9.92 4.03
C ALA A 32 11.39 -9.83 5.17
N TYR A 33 12.66 -9.60 4.86
CA TYR A 33 13.71 -9.38 5.86
C TYR A 33 13.37 -8.20 6.77
N HIS A 34 12.93 -7.07 6.20
CA HIS A 34 12.52 -5.90 6.95
C HIS A 34 11.29 -6.14 7.84
N ILE A 35 10.28 -6.86 7.35
CA ILE A 35 9.08 -7.20 8.12
C ILE A 35 9.44 -8.09 9.31
N MET A 36 10.21 -9.16 9.08
CA MET A 36 10.64 -10.09 10.13
C MET A 36 11.51 -9.43 11.20
N ASN A 37 12.33 -8.44 10.83
CA ASN A 37 13.28 -7.82 11.76
C ASN A 37 12.82 -6.47 12.32
N CYS A 38 11.62 -6.01 11.96
CA CYS A 38 11.12 -4.73 12.43
C CYS A 38 10.86 -4.78 13.94
N LYS A 39 11.33 -3.78 14.69
CA LYS A 39 11.16 -3.67 16.15
C LYS A 39 11.78 -4.82 16.97
N THR A 40 12.70 -5.60 16.40
CA THR A 40 13.42 -6.68 17.12
C THR A 40 14.79 -6.26 17.64
N GLY A 41 15.27 -5.07 17.25
CA GLY A 41 16.63 -4.58 17.57
C GLY A 41 17.68 -4.86 16.49
N ALA A 42 17.34 -5.64 15.47
CA ALA A 42 18.20 -5.87 14.31
C ALA A 42 18.56 -4.57 13.55
N PHE A 43 17.73 -3.52 13.66
CA PHE A 43 17.96 -2.19 13.07
C PHE A 43 18.46 -1.16 14.11
N GLY A 44 19.04 -1.63 15.21
CA GLY A 44 19.49 -0.81 16.32
C GLY A 44 18.38 -0.48 17.32
N VAL A 45 18.80 0.23 18.37
CA VAL A 45 17.95 0.63 19.50
C VAL A 45 18.21 2.08 19.87
N ASN A 46 17.18 2.76 20.36
CA ASN A 46 17.31 4.02 21.07
C ASN A 46 17.10 3.75 22.56
N VAL A 47 17.97 4.29 23.40
CA VAL A 47 17.86 4.19 24.86
C VAL A 47 17.60 5.58 25.40
N SER A 48 16.47 5.75 26.06
CA SER A 48 16.09 6.99 26.74
C SER A 48 16.28 6.80 28.24
N VAL A 49 16.91 7.76 28.90
CA VAL A 49 17.10 7.76 30.35
C VAL A 49 16.44 9.01 30.92
N CYS A 50 15.58 8.85 31.92
CA CYS A 50 15.00 9.97 32.63
C CYS A 50 16.07 10.63 33.51
N GLU A 51 16.27 11.95 33.34
CA GLU A 51 17.27 12.70 34.12
C GLU A 51 16.90 12.82 35.60
N ASP A 52 15.60 12.79 35.93
CA ASP A 52 15.12 12.95 37.32
C ASP A 52 15.18 11.65 38.13
N CYS A 53 14.78 10.52 37.55
CA CYS A 53 14.66 9.25 38.28
C CYS A 53 15.60 8.13 37.78
N GLY A 54 16.38 8.39 36.71
CA GLY A 54 17.30 7.41 36.13
C GLY A 54 16.62 6.24 35.41
N CYS A 55 15.29 6.22 35.32
CA CYS A 55 14.56 5.14 34.66
C CYS A 55 14.95 5.06 33.17
N MET A 56 15.23 3.85 32.70
CA MET A 56 15.66 3.57 31.33
C MET A 56 14.53 2.96 30.52
N SER A 57 14.32 3.45 29.31
CA SER A 57 13.42 2.87 28.30
C SER A 57 14.22 2.52 27.05
N VAL A 58 14.07 1.28 26.58
CA VAL A 58 14.70 0.81 25.33
C VAL A 58 13.64 0.73 24.24
N HIS A 59 13.88 1.46 23.16
CA HIS A 59 13.02 1.48 21.98
C HIS A 59 13.72 0.80 20.80
N TYR A 60 13.18 -0.32 20.35
CA TYR A 60 13.67 -0.98 19.14
C TYR A 60 13.31 -0.18 17.89
N ASN A 61 14.28 -0.02 16.99
CA ASN A 61 14.08 0.76 15.77
C ASN A 61 13.16 0.04 14.77
N SER A 62 12.38 0.82 14.03
CA SER A 62 11.56 0.34 12.92
C SER A 62 12.41 0.13 11.67
N CYS A 63 12.01 -0.80 10.81
CA CYS A 63 12.68 -1.00 9.51
C CYS A 63 12.39 0.11 8.49
N ARG A 64 11.30 0.87 8.69
CA ARG A 64 10.83 1.96 7.82
C ARG A 64 10.53 1.51 6.37
N ASP A 65 10.34 0.21 6.15
CA ASP A 65 9.98 -0.30 4.83
C ASP A 65 8.52 0.06 4.49
N ARG A 66 8.28 0.44 3.24
CA ARG A 66 6.95 0.78 2.72
C ARG A 66 5.97 -0.39 2.73
N CYS A 67 6.47 -1.63 2.77
CA CYS A 67 5.66 -2.84 2.82
C CYS A 67 5.45 -3.37 4.24
N CYS A 68 6.07 -2.76 5.26
CA CYS A 68 5.93 -3.20 6.64
C CYS A 68 4.66 -2.61 7.28
N PRO A 69 3.66 -3.42 7.65
CA PRO A 69 2.39 -2.92 8.18
C PRO A 69 2.58 -2.14 9.48
N MET A 70 3.48 -2.58 10.36
CA MET A 70 3.82 -1.84 11.59
C MET A 70 4.40 -0.46 11.33
N CYS A 71 5.17 -0.29 10.24
CA CYS A 71 5.78 0.99 9.89
C CYS A 71 4.82 1.91 9.15
N GLN A 72 3.88 1.35 8.39
CA GLN A 72 2.98 2.11 7.54
C GLN A 72 1.70 2.58 8.24
N GLU A 73 1.38 2.06 9.42
CA GLU A 73 0.19 2.45 10.16
C GLU A 73 0.09 3.97 10.35
N PHE A 74 1.13 4.59 10.89
CA PHE A 74 1.11 6.04 11.15
C PHE A 74 1.17 6.91 9.89
N PRO A 75 2.04 6.63 8.89
CA PRO A 75 1.97 7.32 7.60
C PRO A 75 0.59 7.22 6.92
N LYS A 76 -0.06 6.06 7.01
CA LYS A 76 -1.42 5.85 6.48
C LYS A 76 -2.42 6.75 7.21
N GLU A 77 -2.45 6.74 8.54
CA GLU A 77 -3.35 7.61 9.31
C GLU A 77 -3.13 9.09 8.98
N LYS A 78 -1.87 9.55 8.94
CA LYS A 78 -1.55 10.92 8.52
C LYS A 78 -2.06 11.26 7.13
N TRP A 79 -1.95 10.33 6.19
CA TRP A 79 -2.45 10.53 4.84
C TRP A 79 -3.98 10.59 4.80
N VAL A 80 -4.66 9.70 5.55
CA VAL A 80 -6.12 9.70 5.68
C VAL A 80 -6.61 11.01 6.26
N ASP A 81 -6.00 11.48 7.35
CA ASP A 81 -6.37 12.75 7.97
C ASP A 81 -6.16 13.93 7.02
N ALA A 82 -5.05 13.96 6.29
CA ALA A 82 -4.81 14.99 5.28
C ALA A 82 -5.83 14.96 4.12
N ARG A 83 -6.37 13.78 3.76
CA ARG A 83 -7.41 13.68 2.72
C ARG A 83 -8.80 13.95 3.24
N ARG A 84 -9.07 13.73 4.53
CA ARG A 84 -10.37 14.02 5.15
C ARG A 84 -10.75 15.49 5.03
N GLU A 85 -9.77 16.38 5.09
CA GLU A 85 -9.97 17.83 4.90
C GLU A 85 -10.36 18.19 3.45
N ASP A 86 -10.02 17.36 2.48
CA ASP A 86 -10.34 17.56 1.06
C ASP A 86 -11.74 17.01 0.69
N ILE A 87 -12.44 16.35 1.62
CA ILE A 87 -13.76 15.75 1.38
C ILE A 87 -14.83 16.85 1.44
N LEU A 88 -15.42 17.16 0.29
CA LEU A 88 -16.60 18.01 0.15
C LEU A 88 -17.86 17.29 0.66
N ASP A 89 -18.79 18.03 1.26
CA ASP A 89 -20.13 17.55 1.59
C ASP A 89 -20.99 17.51 0.31
N ALA A 90 -20.80 16.45 -0.47
CA ALA A 90 -21.45 16.23 -1.76
C ALA A 90 -21.63 14.72 -2.05
N PRO A 91 -22.49 14.33 -3.00
CA PRO A 91 -22.58 12.95 -3.45
C PRO A 91 -21.28 12.49 -4.12
N TYR A 92 -20.79 11.32 -3.72
CA TYR A 92 -19.65 10.66 -4.36
C TYR A 92 -20.10 9.46 -5.18
N PHE A 93 -19.45 9.25 -6.32
CA PHE A 93 -19.64 8.08 -7.16
C PHE A 93 -18.34 7.29 -7.23
N HIS A 94 -18.46 5.97 -7.16
CA HIS A 94 -17.32 5.06 -7.30
C HIS A 94 -17.38 4.41 -8.69
N VAL A 95 -16.36 4.64 -9.50
CA VAL A 95 -16.22 4.11 -10.85
C VAL A 95 -14.98 3.24 -10.88
N VAL A 96 -15.11 2.02 -11.40
CA VAL A 96 -14.01 1.05 -11.47
C VAL A 96 -13.61 0.85 -12.92
N PHE A 97 -12.33 1.02 -13.22
CA PHE A 97 -11.72 0.72 -14.51
C PHE A 97 -10.93 -0.58 -14.39
N THR A 98 -11.48 -1.65 -14.97
CA THR A 98 -10.84 -2.97 -15.00
C THR A 98 -10.18 -3.21 -16.34
N VAL A 99 -8.96 -3.76 -16.32
CA VAL A 99 -8.25 -4.18 -17.53
C VAL A 99 -8.56 -5.66 -17.83
N PRO A 100 -8.71 -6.06 -19.11
CA PRO A 100 -8.87 -7.48 -19.47
C PRO A 100 -7.76 -8.36 -18.89
N GLU A 101 -8.13 -9.53 -18.34
CA GLU A 101 -7.21 -10.43 -17.64
C GLU A 101 -6.08 -10.93 -18.55
N GLU A 102 -6.33 -11.05 -19.85
CA GLU A 102 -5.36 -11.48 -20.85
C GLU A 102 -4.13 -10.56 -20.93
N LEU A 103 -4.27 -9.29 -20.50
CA LEU A 103 -3.19 -8.32 -20.46
C LEU A 103 -2.36 -8.39 -19.18
N ASN A 104 -2.79 -9.13 -18.16
CA ASN A 104 -2.11 -9.22 -16.87
C ASN A 104 -0.62 -9.58 -16.97
N PRO A 105 -0.18 -10.56 -17.78
CA PRO A 105 1.24 -10.89 -17.90
C PRO A 105 2.08 -9.71 -18.44
N ILE A 106 1.53 -8.95 -19.38
CA ILE A 106 2.21 -7.81 -20.00
C ILE A 106 2.26 -6.64 -19.01
N ILE A 107 1.16 -6.39 -18.29
CA ILE A 107 1.08 -5.36 -17.24
C ILE A 107 2.05 -5.66 -16.11
N TYR A 108 2.07 -6.91 -15.63
CA TYR A 108 2.99 -7.34 -14.58
C TYR A 108 4.45 -7.14 -14.98
N SER A 109 4.79 -7.32 -16.26
CA SER A 109 6.15 -7.15 -16.76
C SER A 109 6.53 -5.69 -17.01
N ASN A 110 5.55 -4.79 -17.18
CA ASN A 110 5.76 -3.38 -17.57
C ASN A 110 5.02 -2.39 -16.64
N GLN A 111 4.96 -2.72 -15.34
CA GLN A 111 4.12 -2.06 -14.34
C GLN A 111 4.17 -0.53 -14.38
N LYS A 112 5.37 0.06 -14.36
CA LYS A 112 5.51 1.53 -14.34
C LYS A 112 4.83 2.18 -15.54
N PHE A 113 5.09 1.66 -16.74
CA PHE A 113 4.56 2.21 -17.97
C PHE A 113 3.04 1.98 -18.07
N LEU A 114 2.60 0.73 -17.85
CA LEU A 114 1.19 0.37 -18.05
C LEU A 114 0.26 0.84 -16.93
N TYR A 115 0.74 1.00 -15.69
CA TYR A 115 -0.05 1.66 -14.65
C TYR A 115 -0.20 3.16 -14.92
N THR A 116 0.85 3.82 -15.42
CA THR A 116 0.77 5.23 -15.84
C THR A 116 -0.25 5.39 -16.97
N ALA A 117 -0.19 4.51 -17.97
CA ALA A 117 -1.18 4.50 -19.05
C ALA A 117 -2.61 4.26 -18.56
N LEU A 118 -2.81 3.37 -17.58
CA LEU A 118 -4.12 3.11 -16.99
C LEU A 118 -4.68 4.35 -16.26
N TYR A 119 -3.83 5.07 -15.51
CA TYR A 119 -4.23 6.34 -14.88
C TYR A 119 -4.66 7.38 -15.91
N HIS A 120 -3.89 7.55 -16.99
CA HIS A 120 -4.26 8.48 -18.05
C HIS A 120 -5.54 8.05 -18.76
N ALA A 121 -5.69 6.77 -19.10
CA ALA A 121 -6.91 6.27 -19.74
C ALA A 121 -8.17 6.50 -18.87
N ALA A 122 -8.09 6.24 -17.56
CA ALA A 122 -9.20 6.51 -16.64
C ALA A 122 -9.50 8.02 -16.53
N SER A 123 -8.46 8.85 -16.38
CA SER A 123 -8.57 10.31 -16.29
C SER A 123 -9.16 10.93 -17.56
N ASP A 124 -8.64 10.56 -18.73
CA ASP A 124 -9.09 11.03 -20.04
C ASP A 124 -10.55 10.63 -20.29
N THR A 125 -10.92 9.37 -19.97
CA THR A 125 -12.31 8.90 -20.13
C THR A 125 -13.27 9.69 -19.24
N LEU A 126 -12.91 9.92 -17.98
CA LEU A 126 -13.74 10.70 -17.05
C LEU A 126 -13.88 12.15 -17.51
N SER A 127 -12.78 12.79 -17.92
CA SER A 127 -12.77 14.17 -18.37
C SER A 127 -13.54 14.37 -19.68
N GLU A 128 -13.41 13.46 -20.65
CA GLU A 128 -14.14 13.51 -21.92
C GLU A 128 -15.66 13.42 -21.69
N LEU A 129 -16.10 12.40 -20.93
CA LEU A 129 -17.52 12.18 -20.67
C LEU A 129 -18.13 13.28 -19.79
N ALA A 130 -17.36 13.84 -18.85
CA ALA A 130 -17.83 14.92 -18.00
C ALA A 130 -18.05 16.22 -18.77
N ALA A 131 -17.12 16.56 -19.67
CA ALA A 131 -17.19 17.78 -20.47
C ALA A 131 -18.28 17.76 -21.56
N ASP A 132 -18.69 16.57 -22.02
CA ASP A 132 -19.75 16.45 -23.03
C ASP A 132 -21.12 16.85 -22.45
N SER A 133 -21.70 17.90 -23.04
CA SER A 133 -23.03 18.44 -22.73
C SER A 133 -24.20 17.44 -22.85
N LYS A 134 -24.03 16.35 -23.60
CA LYS A 134 -24.98 15.24 -23.67
C LYS A 134 -25.07 14.48 -22.34
N TYR A 135 -23.98 14.47 -21.58
CA TYR A 135 -23.87 13.79 -20.29
C TYR A 135 -23.89 14.81 -19.15
N LEU A 136 -22.72 15.26 -18.66
CA LEU A 136 -22.63 16.19 -17.52
C LEU A 136 -22.49 17.65 -17.96
N GLY A 137 -21.72 17.93 -19.02
CA GLY A 137 -21.42 19.27 -19.49
C GLY A 137 -20.65 20.16 -18.50
N THR A 138 -19.85 19.58 -17.61
CA THR A 138 -19.10 20.31 -16.57
C THR A 138 -17.77 19.64 -16.25
N ASP A 139 -16.84 20.40 -15.67
CA ASP A 139 -15.64 19.84 -15.04
C ASP A 139 -16.01 19.04 -13.80
N ILE A 140 -15.19 18.02 -13.50
CA ILE A 140 -15.31 17.16 -12.32
C ILE A 140 -13.98 17.07 -11.57
N GLY A 141 -14.07 16.92 -10.25
CA GLY A 141 -12.95 16.48 -9.41
C GLY A 141 -13.04 14.98 -9.15
N TYR A 142 -11.90 14.29 -9.16
CA TYR A 142 -11.83 12.85 -8.85
C TYR A 142 -10.49 12.47 -8.24
N ILE A 143 -10.50 11.37 -7.49
CA ILE A 143 -9.31 10.71 -6.95
C ILE A 143 -9.22 9.33 -7.61
N CYS A 144 -8.09 9.03 -8.23
CA CYS A 144 -7.82 7.71 -8.81
C CYS A 144 -6.93 6.89 -7.86
N ILE A 145 -7.32 5.65 -7.57
CA ILE A 145 -6.57 4.77 -6.67
C ILE A 145 -6.26 3.46 -7.40
N LEU A 146 -4.98 3.18 -7.64
CA LEU A 146 -4.59 1.89 -8.22
C LEU A 146 -4.68 0.76 -7.18
N HIS A 147 -5.43 -0.26 -7.52
CA HIS A 147 -5.45 -1.56 -6.87
C HIS A 147 -4.79 -2.60 -7.79
N THR A 148 -3.83 -3.38 -7.28
CA THR A 148 -3.13 -4.40 -8.10
C THR A 148 -3.58 -5.84 -7.81
N TRP A 149 -4.50 -6.03 -6.87
CA TRP A 149 -4.93 -7.35 -6.40
C TRP A 149 -6.45 -7.43 -6.31
N GLY A 150 -7.01 -8.57 -6.70
CA GLY A 150 -8.41 -8.90 -6.48
C GLY A 150 -8.65 -9.44 -5.07
N SER A 151 -9.92 -9.66 -4.72
CA SER A 151 -10.33 -10.20 -3.41
C SER A 151 -9.79 -11.60 -3.14
N THR A 152 -9.47 -12.37 -4.18
CA THR A 152 -8.85 -13.70 -4.10
C THR A 152 -7.32 -13.65 -4.11
N MET A 153 -6.71 -12.46 -3.96
CA MET A 153 -5.26 -12.24 -3.99
C MET A 153 -4.61 -12.66 -5.31
N ASN A 154 -5.36 -12.62 -6.41
CA ASN A 154 -4.83 -12.72 -7.76
C ASN A 154 -4.39 -11.35 -8.27
N PHE A 155 -3.38 -11.33 -9.15
CA PHE A 155 -2.96 -10.10 -9.80
C PHE A 155 -4.11 -9.58 -10.68
N HIS A 156 -4.64 -8.40 -10.34
CA HIS A 156 -5.83 -7.83 -10.98
C HIS A 156 -5.74 -6.29 -10.90
N PRO A 157 -4.98 -5.65 -11.82
CA PRO A 157 -4.82 -4.21 -11.84
C PRO A 157 -6.13 -3.51 -12.25
N HIS A 158 -6.62 -2.64 -11.39
CA HIS A 158 -7.79 -1.79 -11.62
C HIS A 158 -7.60 -0.43 -10.95
N ILE A 159 -8.30 0.58 -11.45
CA ILE A 159 -8.44 1.91 -10.83
C ILE A 159 -9.85 2.04 -10.29
#